data_AF-A0A8J6QVJ7-F1
#
_entry.id   AF-A0A8J6QVJ7-F1
#
_cell.length_a   1.000
_cell.length_b   1.000
_cell.length_c   1.000
_cell.angle_alpha   90.00
_cell.angle_beta   90.00
_cell.angle_gamma   90.00
#
_symmetry.space_group_name_H-M   'P 1'
#
loop_
_entity.id
_entity.type
_entity.pdbx_description
1 polymer ?
#
loop_
_entity_poly.entity_id
_entity_poly.type
_entity_poly.pdbx_seq_one_letter_code
_entity_poly.pdbx_strand_id
1 'polypeptide(L)' 'MIDFFLNVGQVEQIYTVVDFYTYIKGLEYLICLLLFATFPIFYRYIHSGDDKK' A
#
# COMPACT_ATOMS: atom_id res chain seq x y z
N MET A 1 3.48 14.50 -10.37
CA MET A 1 3.28 13.03 -10.20
C MET A 1 4.01 12.50 -8.97
N ILE A 2 5.20 13.03 -8.66
CA ILE A 2 5.95 12.73 -7.42
C ILE A 2 5.31 13.44 -6.21
N ASP A 3 4.62 14.56 -6.45
CA ASP A 3 3.96 15.40 -5.44
C ASP A 3 2.82 14.70 -4.70
N PHE A 4 2.19 13.69 -5.32
CA PHE A 4 1.16 12.87 -4.67
C PHE A 4 1.75 11.97 -3.59
N PHE A 5 2.94 11.40 -3.85
CA PHE A 5 3.67 10.61 -2.87
C PHE A 5 4.30 11.49 -1.77
N LEU A 6 4.71 12.72 -2.09
CA LEU A 6 5.21 13.69 -1.10
C LEU A 6 4.10 14.23 -0.18
N ASN A 7 2.86 14.31 -0.65
CA ASN A 7 1.70 14.70 0.15
C ASN A 7 1.03 13.52 0.88
N VAL A 8 1.50 12.28 0.69
CA VAL A 8 0.98 11.12 1.43
C VAL A 8 1.39 11.24 2.90
N GLY A 9 0.49 11.78 3.72
CA GLY A 9 0.74 12.09 5.14
C GLY A 9 0.67 13.57 5.51
N GLN A 10 0.52 14.48 4.56
CA GLN A 10 0.02 15.82 4.86
C GLN A 10 -1.48 15.71 5.19
N VAL A 11 -1.86 16.15 6.39
CA VAL A 11 -3.26 16.21 6.80
C VAL A 11 -3.92 17.37 6.06
N GLU A 12 -4.29 17.14 4.80
CA GLU A 12 -5.06 18.11 4.02
C GLU A 12 -6.49 18.18 4.58
N GLN A 13 -7.03 19.41 4.68
CA GLN A 13 -8.42 19.61 5.07
C GLN A 13 -9.33 19.19 3.91
N ILE A 14 -10.01 18.07 4.07
CA ILE A 14 -10.89 17.51 3.06
C ILE A 14 -12.23 18.25 3.10
N TYR A 15 -12.57 18.97 2.04
CA TYR A 15 -13.75 19.86 2.00
C TYR A 15 -15.05 19.17 1.56
N THR A 16 -14.98 17.99 0.92
CA THR A 16 -16.17 17.28 0.39
C THR A 16 -16.11 15.76 0.59
N VAL A 17 -17.29 15.12 0.70
CA VAL A 17 -17.42 13.66 0.90
C VAL A 17 -16.85 12.86 -0.28
N VAL A 18 -16.91 13.41 -1.49
CA VAL A 18 -16.41 12.78 -2.73
C VAL A 18 -14.88 12.69 -2.72
N ASP A 19 -14.20 13.71 -2.20
CA ASP A 19 -12.75 13.73 -2.07
C ASP A 19 -12.26 12.70 -1.04
N PHE A 20 -12.97 12.58 0.10
CA PHE A 20 -12.74 11.53 1.10
C PHE A 20 -12.81 10.12 0.51
N TYR A 21 -13.84 9.85 -0.30
CA TYR A 21 -14.01 8.54 -0.91
C TYR A 21 -12.89 8.22 -1.90
N THR A 22 -12.42 9.24 -2.63
CA THR A 22 -11.31 9.12 -3.59
C THR A 22 -9.99 8.84 -2.86
N TYR A 23 -9.74 9.53 -1.75
CA TYR A 23 -8.56 9.32 -0.91
C TYR A 23 -8.51 7.93 -0.28
N ILE A 24 -9.60 7.51 0.37
CA ILE A 24 -9.70 6.18 1.01
C ILE A 24 -9.51 5.07 -0.04
N LYS A 25 -10.13 5.22 -1.21
CA LYS A 25 -9.99 4.25 -2.29
C LYS A 25 -8.56 4.21 -2.86
N GLY A 26 -7.89 5.36 -2.98
CA GLY A 26 -6.47 5.41 -3.35
C GLY A 26 -5.58 4.67 -2.35
N LEU A 27 -5.86 4.84 -1.05
CA LEU A 27 -5.14 4.18 0.03
C LEU A 27 -5.40 2.66 0.03
N GLU A 28 -6.63 2.22 -0.22
CA GLU A 28 -6.97 0.80 -0.39
C GLU A 28 -6.12 0.14 -1.49
N TYR A 29 -6.00 0.77 -2.66
CA TYR A 29 -5.17 0.23 -3.74
C TYR A 29 -3.68 0.14 -3.37
N LEU A 30 -3.14 1.11 -2.63
CA LEU A 30 -1.75 1.08 -2.16
C LEU A 30 -1.52 -0.08 -1.18
N ILE A 31 -2.42 -0.28 -0.22
CA ILE A 31 -2.34 -1.39 0.73
C ILE A 31 -2.49 -2.74 0.00
N CYS A 32 -3.42 -2.84 -0.94
CA CYS A 32 -3.60 -4.04 -1.76
C CYS A 32 -2.32 -4.41 -2.52
N LEU A 33 -1.66 -3.44 -3.15
CA LEU A 33 -0.40 -3.67 -3.87
C LEU A 33 0.71 -4.12 -2.93
N LEU A 34 0.84 -3.45 -1.77
CA LEU A 34 1.87 -3.76 -0.77
C LEU A 34 1.70 -5.18 -0.22
N LEU A 35 0.47 -5.57 0.13
CA LEU A 35 0.17 -6.92 0.60
C LEU A 35 0.38 -7.95 -0.50
N PHE A 36 -0.03 -7.66 -1.73
CA PHE A 36 0.14 -8.57 -2.87
C PHE A 36 1.60 -8.82 -3.21
N ALA A 37 2.47 -7.83 -3.05
CA ALA A 37 3.92 -7.99 -3.23
C ALA A 37 4.60 -8.64 -2.01
N THR A 38 4.20 -8.24 -0.80
CA THR A 38 4.82 -8.73 0.44
C THR A 38 4.50 -10.19 0.71
N PHE A 39 3.27 -10.63 0.42
CA PHE A 39 2.82 -12.00 0.68
C PHE A 39 3.65 -13.08 -0.04
N PRO A 40 3.91 -13.03 -1.37
CA PRO A 40 4.73 -14.02 -2.04
C PRO A 40 6.20 -13.95 -1.61
N ILE A 41 6.72 -12.76 -1.30
CA ILE A 41 8.09 -12.58 -0.78
C ILE A 41 8.22 -13.24 0.59
N PHE A 42 7.25 -13.02 1.47
CA PHE A 42 7.19 -13.62 2.80
C PHE A 42 7.03 -15.14 2.75
N TYR A 43 6.15 -15.63 1.87
CA TYR A 43 5.95 -17.07 1.65
C TYR A 43 7.25 -17.74 1.18
N ARG A 44 7.96 -17.13 0.23
CA ARG A 44 9.25 -17.61 -0.25
C ARG A 44 10.31 -17.56 0.84
N TYR A 45 10.32 -16.52 1.66
CA TYR A 45 11.27 -16.39 2.76
C TYR A 45 11.15 -17.54 3.78
N ILE A 46 9.92 -17.93 4.14
CA ILE A 46 9.67 -19.07 5.04
C ILE A 46 10.08 -20.39 4.40
N HIS A 47 9.70 -20.64 3.13
CA HIS A 47 9.94 -21.93 2.48
C HIS A 47 11.37 -22.08 1.92
N SER A 48 12.10 -21.01 1.65
CA SER A 48 13.51 -21.08 1.21
C SER A 48 14.48 -21.58 2.28
N GLY A 49 14.05 -21.67 3.55
CA GLY A 49 14.86 -22.26 4.62
C GLY A 49 14.90 -23.79 4.64
N ASP A 50 13.97 -24.46 3.96
CA ASP A 50 13.82 -25.93 3.96
C ASP A 50 14.61 -26.60 2.82
N ASP A 51 14.86 -25.89 1.72
CA ASP A 51 15.57 -26.39 0.52
C ASP A 51 17.11 -26.49 0.70
N LYS A 52 17.62 -26.28 1.92
CA LYS A 52 19.05 -26.42 2.27
C LYS A 52 19.31 -27.59 3.23
N LYS A 53 18.62 -28.71 3.05
CA LYS A 53 18.96 -30.00 3.68
C LYS A 53 19.17 -31.09 2.66
#